data_AF-A0A352F201-F1
#
_entry.id   AF-A0A352F201-F1
#
_cell.length_a   1.000
_cell.length_b   1.000
_cell.length_c   1.000
_cell.angle_alpha   90.00
_cell.angle_beta   90.00
_cell.angle_gamma   90.00
#
_symmetry.space_group_name_H-M   'P 1'
#
loop_
_entity.id
_entity.type
_entity.pdbx_description
1 polymer ?
#
loop_
_entity_poly.entity_id
_entity_poly.type
_entity_poly.pdbx_seq_one_letter_code
_entity_poly.pdbx_strand_id
1 'polypeptide(L)'
;MESHYQTEAEIESVVQGLESCTTGKDDFPHRKHLAVAVWYLRNSSVEQAVEKMRCSLLRFLDHHGLGREIYKEELTRAWINLVHEELERLDSNLSLVTLTNTVIERLGDLDAVFQRYPDNLALRPERK
;
A
#
# COMPACT_ATOMS: atom_id res chain seq x y z
N MET A 1 -16.49 12.81 -1.48
CA MET A 1 -15.87 11.61 -0.90
C MET A 1 -16.23 10.46 -1.81
N GLU A 2 -15.39 10.20 -2.82
CA GLU A 2 -15.53 8.99 -3.62
C GLU A 2 -15.03 7.81 -2.76
N SER A 3 -15.87 6.80 -2.61
CA SER A 3 -15.53 5.62 -1.83
C SER A 3 -14.95 4.57 -2.77
N HIS A 4 -13.64 4.30 -2.64
CA HIS A 4 -12.92 3.37 -3.51
C HIS A 4 -13.35 1.92 -3.34
N TYR A 5 -13.69 1.53 -2.12
CA TYR A 5 -14.26 0.23 -1.76
C TYR A 5 -15.55 0.43 -0.98
N GLN A 6 -16.50 -0.48 -1.14
CA GLN A 6 -17.79 -0.51 -0.44
C GLN A 6 -17.84 -1.62 0.61
N THR A 7 -17.06 -2.69 0.41
CA THR A 7 -17.07 -3.87 1.28
C THR A 7 -15.67 -4.35 1.62
N GLU A 8 -15.53 -5.06 2.75
CA GLU A 8 -14.27 -5.70 3.12
C GLU A 8 -13.86 -6.80 2.12
N ALA A 9 -14.84 -7.45 1.48
CA ALA A 9 -14.60 -8.48 0.47
C ALA A 9 -13.88 -7.94 -0.78
N GLU A 10 -14.14 -6.68 -1.18
CA GLU A 10 -13.40 -6.05 -2.29
C GLU A 10 -11.94 -5.79 -1.91
N ILE A 11 -11.68 -5.39 -0.66
CA ILE A 11 -10.32 -5.18 -0.13
C ILE A 11 -9.59 -6.53 -0.04
N GLU A 12 -10.25 -7.55 0.50
CA GLU A 12 -9.72 -8.90 0.59
C GLU A 12 -9.40 -9.46 -0.81
N SER A 13 -10.27 -9.24 -1.80
CA SER A 13 -10.03 -9.65 -3.18
C SER A 13 -8.77 -9.01 -3.77
N VAL A 14 -8.49 -7.74 -3.45
CA VAL A 14 -7.24 -7.07 -3.87
C VAL A 14 -6.02 -7.73 -3.23
N VAL A 15 -6.09 -8.05 -1.93
CA VAL A 15 -5.01 -8.73 -1.20
C VAL A 15 -4.76 -10.12 -1.76
N GLN A 16 -5.83 -10.92 -1.91
CA GLN A 16 -5.75 -12.25 -2.49
C GLN A 16 -5.23 -12.22 -3.93
N GLY A 17 -5.63 -11.21 -4.72
CA GLY A 17 -5.17 -11.05 -6.10
C GLY A 17 -3.66 -10.82 -6.19
N LEU A 18 -3.11 -9.97 -5.33
CA LEU A 18 -1.66 -9.79 -5.19
C LEU A 18 -0.99 -11.09 -4.70
N GLU A 19 -1.51 -11.66 -3.61
CA GLU A 19 -0.93 -12.83 -2.95
C GLU A 19 -1.09 -14.12 -3.75
N SER A 20 -1.91 -14.17 -4.78
CA SER A 20 -1.99 -15.31 -5.72
C SER A 20 -1.36 -14.98 -7.07
N CYS A 21 -0.89 -13.75 -7.26
CA CYS A 21 -0.42 -13.21 -8.54
C CYS A 21 -1.45 -13.34 -9.66
N THR A 22 -2.74 -13.30 -9.32
CA THR A 22 -3.84 -13.34 -10.30
C THR A 22 -4.23 -11.94 -10.79
N THR A 23 -3.89 -10.88 -10.04
CA THR A 23 -3.98 -9.49 -10.50
C THR A 23 -3.00 -9.27 -11.66
N GLY A 24 -3.46 -8.68 -12.77
CA GLY A 24 -2.56 -8.32 -13.87
C GLY A 24 -1.59 -7.20 -13.48
N LYS A 25 -0.38 -7.18 -14.04
CA LYS A 25 0.64 -6.13 -13.78
C LYS A 25 0.13 -4.70 -13.98
N ASP A 26 -0.75 -4.48 -14.96
CA ASP A 26 -1.31 -3.16 -15.29
C ASP A 26 -2.56 -2.83 -14.44
N ASP A 27 -3.05 -3.79 -13.66
CA ASP A 27 -4.20 -3.67 -12.76
C ASP A 27 -3.76 -3.63 -11.28
N PHE A 28 -2.52 -3.24 -10.99
CA PHE A 28 -2.04 -3.04 -9.62
C PHE A 28 -1.50 -1.62 -9.38
N PRO A 29 -2.36 -0.57 -9.44
CA PRO A 29 -1.94 0.81 -9.21
C PRO A 29 -1.64 1.09 -7.72
N HIS A 30 -1.06 2.26 -7.44
CA HIS A 30 -0.69 2.72 -6.07
C HIS A 30 -1.82 2.58 -5.05
N ARG A 31 -3.06 2.94 -5.41
CA ARG A 31 -4.24 2.78 -4.51
C ARG A 31 -4.47 1.33 -4.05
N LYS A 32 -4.15 0.32 -4.87
CA LYS A 32 -4.26 -1.09 -4.47
C LYS A 32 -3.11 -1.48 -3.52
N HIS A 33 -1.91 -0.91 -3.69
CA HIS A 33 -0.82 -1.06 -2.73
C HIS A 33 -1.22 -0.51 -1.34
N LEU A 34 -1.86 0.67 -1.30
CA LEU A 34 -2.36 1.26 -0.04
C LEU A 34 -3.43 0.39 0.63
N ALA A 35 -4.36 -0.20 -0.14
CA ALA A 35 -5.35 -1.13 0.41
C ALA A 35 -4.71 -2.36 1.06
N VAL A 36 -3.72 -2.96 0.38
CA VAL A 36 -2.96 -4.09 0.93
C VAL A 36 -2.16 -3.68 2.17
N ALA A 37 -1.55 -2.48 2.18
CA ALA A 37 -0.82 -1.96 3.33
C ALA A 37 -1.74 -1.83 4.57
N VAL A 38 -2.94 -1.26 4.40
CA VAL A 38 -3.94 -1.17 5.48
C VAL A 38 -4.33 -2.57 5.96
N TRP A 39 -4.59 -3.51 5.05
CA TRP A 39 -4.92 -4.90 5.41
C TRP A 39 -3.80 -5.55 6.24
N TYR A 40 -2.53 -5.42 5.83
CA TYR A 40 -1.41 -5.99 6.57
C TYR A 40 -1.22 -5.34 7.95
N LEU A 41 -1.31 -4.02 8.04
CA LEU A 41 -1.16 -3.29 9.31
C LEU A 41 -2.30 -3.54 10.30
N ARG A 42 -3.51 -3.87 9.82
CA ARG A 42 -4.62 -4.25 10.69
C ARG A 42 -4.46 -5.63 11.33
N ASN A 43 -3.60 -6.48 10.78
CA ASN A 43 -3.45 -7.88 11.17
C ASN A 43 -2.04 -8.22 11.69
N SER A 44 -1.12 -7.26 11.76
CA SER A 44 0.29 -7.51 12.08
C SER A 44 1.04 -6.25 12.52
N SER A 45 2.25 -6.40 13.08
CA SER A 45 3.13 -5.26 13.37
C SER A 45 3.62 -4.58 12.08
N VAL A 46 4.19 -3.39 12.21
CA VAL A 46 4.79 -2.66 11.08
C VAL A 46 5.86 -3.50 10.37
N GLU A 47 6.75 -4.15 11.11
CA GLU A 47 7.81 -5.00 10.54
C GLU A 47 7.24 -6.20 9.79
N GLN A 48 6.19 -6.82 10.35
CA GLN A 48 5.51 -7.93 9.70
C GLN A 48 4.78 -7.47 8.44
N ALA A 49 4.16 -6.28 8.45
CA ALA A 49 3.50 -5.71 7.27
C ALA A 49 4.50 -5.39 6.16
N VAL A 50 5.67 -4.83 6.50
CA VAL A 50 6.77 -4.61 5.55
C VAL A 50 7.22 -5.94 4.94
N GLU A 51 7.46 -6.95 5.76
CA GLU A 51 7.94 -8.25 5.31
C GLU A 51 6.93 -8.96 4.41
N LYS A 52 5.64 -8.90 4.75
CA LYS A 52 4.56 -9.43 3.91
C LYS A 52 4.48 -8.69 2.58
N MET A 53 4.54 -7.36 2.59
CA MET A 53 4.52 -6.56 1.36
C MET A 53 5.73 -6.90 0.47
N ARG A 54 6.93 -6.97 1.04
CA ARG A 54 8.17 -7.35 0.34
C ARG A 54 8.03 -8.72 -0.32
N CYS A 55 7.61 -9.74 0.42
CA CYS A 55 7.45 -11.10 -0.10
C CYS A 55 6.40 -11.17 -1.21
N SER A 56 5.26 -10.50 -1.02
CA SER A 56 4.18 -10.45 -2.02
C SER A 56 4.60 -9.74 -3.30
N LEU A 57 5.26 -8.57 -3.19
CA LEU A 57 5.74 -7.81 -4.35
C LEU A 57 6.84 -8.55 -5.12
N LEU A 58 7.85 -9.12 -4.44
CA LEU A 58 8.91 -9.87 -5.13
C LEU A 58 8.35 -11.08 -5.89
N ARG A 59 7.42 -11.81 -5.28
CA ARG A 59 6.74 -12.93 -5.94
C ARG A 59 5.88 -12.48 -7.12
N PHE A 60 5.18 -11.34 -6.99
CA PHE A 60 4.41 -10.74 -8.06
C PHE A 60 5.30 -10.33 -9.24
N LEU A 61 6.44 -9.69 -8.97
CA LEU A 61 7.42 -9.32 -9.99
C LEU A 61 7.94 -10.56 -10.73
N ASP A 62 8.36 -11.60 -10.00
CA ASP A 62 8.82 -12.86 -10.59
C ASP A 62 7.76 -13.51 -11.47
N HIS A 63 6.51 -13.58 -10.99
CA HIS A 63 5.39 -14.19 -11.71
C HIS A 63 5.11 -13.48 -13.05
N HIS A 64 5.21 -12.15 -13.07
CA HIS A 64 4.97 -11.36 -14.27
C HIS A 64 6.21 -11.13 -15.15
N GLY A 65 7.35 -11.75 -14.80
CA GLY A 65 8.61 -11.57 -15.53
C GLY A 65 9.16 -10.14 -15.46
N LEU A 66 8.85 -9.43 -14.37
CA LEU A 66 9.38 -8.11 -14.08
C LEU A 66 10.67 -8.26 -13.26
N GLY A 67 11.66 -7.41 -13.54
CA GLY A 67 12.94 -7.46 -12.82
C GLY A 67 12.79 -7.07 -11.35
N ARG A 68 13.46 -7.80 -10.45
CA ARG A 68 13.43 -7.55 -9.00
C ARG A 68 14.06 -6.20 -8.62
N GLU A 69 14.88 -5.61 -9.48
CA GLU A 69 15.52 -4.30 -9.29
C GLU A 69 14.54 -3.12 -9.23
N ILE A 70 13.30 -3.33 -9.69
CA ILE A 70 12.19 -2.38 -9.57
C ILE A 70 11.73 -2.27 -8.11
N TYR A 71 11.87 -3.34 -7.32
CA TYR A 71 11.55 -3.31 -5.90
C TYR A 71 12.57 -2.46 -5.13
N LYS A 72 12.07 -1.53 -4.32
CA LYS A 72 12.86 -0.70 -3.40
C LYS A 72 12.37 -0.93 -1.97
N GLU A 73 13.24 -1.45 -1.12
CA GLU A 73 12.95 -1.77 0.29
C GLU A 73 12.63 -0.50 1.08
N GLU A 74 13.42 0.55 0.89
CA GLU A 74 13.30 1.83 1.58
C GLU A 74 11.97 2.51 1.25
N LEU A 75 11.56 2.47 -0.03
CA LEU A 75 10.27 2.99 -0.48
C LEU A 75 9.11 2.22 0.15
N THR A 76 9.21 0.88 0.19
CA THR A 76 8.18 0.03 0.81
C THR A 76 8.03 0.36 2.30
N ARG A 77 9.15 0.47 3.03
CA ARG A 77 9.15 0.85 4.45
C ARG A 77 8.56 2.23 4.67
N ALA A 78 8.94 3.21 3.85
CA ALA A 78 8.42 4.56 3.95
C ALA A 78 6.90 4.61 3.78
N TRP A 79 6.35 3.91 2.79
CA TRP A 79 4.90 3.85 2.59
C TRP A 79 4.17 3.10 3.70
N ILE A 80 4.68 1.96 4.16
CA ILE A 80 4.07 1.22 5.28
C ILE A 80 4.04 2.09 6.54
N ASN A 81 5.13 2.79 6.86
CA ASN A 81 5.18 3.71 8.00
C ASN A 81 4.18 4.86 7.85
N LEU A 82 4.09 5.48 6.67
CA LEU A 82 3.11 6.54 6.43
C LEU A 82 1.66 6.06 6.60
N VAL A 83 1.34 4.87 6.09
CA VAL A 83 0.01 4.28 6.28
C VAL A 83 -0.23 4.00 7.76
N HIS A 84 0.75 3.44 8.47
CA HIS A 84 0.66 3.20 9.92
C HIS A 84 0.37 4.48 10.70
N GLU A 85 1.13 5.56 10.44
CA GLU A 85 0.91 6.87 11.06
C GLU A 85 -0.49 7.44 10.77
N GLU A 86 -1.01 7.26 9.55
CA GLU A 86 -2.38 7.68 9.23
C GLU A 86 -3.41 6.82 9.99
N LEU A 87 -3.18 5.52 10.14
CA LEU A 87 -4.05 4.64 10.93
C LEU A 87 -4.03 5.00 12.42
N GLU A 88 -2.88 5.35 12.99
CA GLU A 88 -2.76 5.81 14.39
C GLU A 88 -3.49 7.14 14.65
N ARG A 89 -3.67 7.97 13.61
CA ARG A 89 -4.45 9.22 13.69
C ARG A 89 -5.96 9.00 13.57
N LEU A 90 -6.41 7.81 13.18
CA LEU A 90 -7.81 7.48 12.97
C LEU A 90 -8.39 6.77 14.19
N ASP A 91 -9.71 6.86 14.37
CA ASP A 91 -10.41 6.13 15.44
C ASP A 91 -10.32 4.62 15.18
N SER A 92 -9.87 3.86 16.18
CA SER A 92 -9.68 2.42 16.11
C SER A 92 -10.98 1.63 15.92
N ASN A 93 -12.14 2.24 16.19
CA ASN A 93 -13.46 1.66 15.99
C ASN A 93 -13.97 1.78 14.53
N LEU A 94 -13.25 2.48 13.65
CA LEU A 94 -13.63 2.58 12.25
C LEU A 94 -13.51 1.22 11.55
N SER A 95 -14.47 0.96 10.66
CA SER A 95 -14.46 -0.22 9.80
C SER A 95 -13.22 -0.25 8.91
N LEU A 96 -12.80 -1.43 8.48
CA LEU A 96 -11.69 -1.60 7.55
C LEU A 96 -11.93 -0.81 6.24
N VAL A 97 -13.18 -0.79 5.76
CA VAL A 97 -13.59 -0.03 4.56
C VAL A 97 -13.34 1.46 4.76
N THR A 98 -13.80 2.02 5.88
CA THR A 98 -13.61 3.46 6.17
C THR A 98 -12.14 3.82 6.29
N LEU A 99 -11.35 3.00 7.00
CA LEU A 99 -9.91 3.23 7.13
C LEU A 99 -9.21 3.19 5.77
N THR A 100 -9.51 2.19 4.96
CA THR A 100 -8.89 1.99 3.65
C THR A 100 -9.19 3.15 2.71
N ASN A 101 -10.46 3.54 2.61
CA ASN A 101 -10.86 4.69 1.78
C ASN A 101 -10.23 5.99 2.27
N THR A 102 -10.18 6.21 3.59
CA THR A 102 -9.56 7.42 4.17
C THR A 102 -8.06 7.47 3.88
N VAL A 103 -7.37 6.34 3.99
CA VAL A 103 -5.93 6.25 3.66
C VAL A 103 -5.70 6.53 2.17
N ILE A 104 -6.52 5.96 1.28
CA ILE A 104 -6.38 6.20 -0.17
C ILE A 104 -6.67 7.66 -0.51
N GLU A 105 -7.68 8.27 0.12
CA GLU A 105 -7.98 9.70 -0.09
C GLU A 105 -6.81 10.60 0.34
N ARG A 106 -6.12 10.27 1.44
CA ARG A 106 -5.01 11.08 1.98
C ARG A 106 -3.67 10.81 1.30
N LEU A 107 -3.42 9.58 0.84
CA LEU A 107 -2.11 9.10 0.39
C LEU A 107 -2.09 8.62 -1.07
N GLY A 108 -3.22 8.67 -1.77
CA GLY A 108 -3.37 8.19 -3.14
C GLY A 108 -2.76 9.11 -4.20
N ASP A 109 -2.67 10.40 -3.91
CA ASP A 109 -1.97 11.39 -4.75
C ASP A 109 -0.49 11.48 -4.32
N LEU A 110 0.39 10.90 -5.14
CA LEU A 110 1.83 10.87 -4.89
C LEU A 110 2.43 12.29 -4.80
N ASP A 111 2.00 13.21 -5.66
CA ASP A 111 2.55 14.56 -5.71
C ASP A 111 2.16 15.34 -4.44
N ALA A 112 0.91 15.20 -3.99
CA ALA A 112 0.45 15.78 -2.74
C ALA A 112 1.21 15.20 -1.52
N VAL A 113 1.47 13.88 -1.51
CA VAL A 113 2.25 13.26 -0.43
C VAL A 113 3.69 13.76 -0.44
N PHE A 114 4.35 13.86 -1.59
CA PHE A 114 5.73 14.34 -1.67
C PHE A 114 5.86 15.80 -1.23
N GLN A 115 4.87 16.64 -1.52
CA GLN A 115 4.81 18.01 -1.03
C GLN A 115 4.58 18.08 0.49
N ARG A 116 3.77 17.16 1.04
CA ARG A 116 3.49 17.09 2.48
C ARG A 116 4.66 16.54 3.29
N TYR A 117 5.49 15.68 2.70
CA TYR A 117 6.62 15.01 3.36
C TYR A 117 7.96 15.24 2.62
N PRO A 118 8.41 16.51 2.46
CA PRO A 118 9.58 16.83 1.65
C PRO A 118 10.90 16.25 2.18
N ASP A 119 10.95 15.95 3.48
CA ASP A 119 12.13 15.43 4.17
C ASP A 119 12.21 13.90 4.17
N ASN A 120 11.15 13.19 3.75
CA ASN A 120 11.18 11.74 3.61
C ASN A 120 11.90 11.36 2.30
N LEU A 121 13.22 11.17 2.39
CA LEU A 121 14.08 10.93 1.24
C LEU A 121 13.70 9.69 0.43
N ALA A 122 13.11 8.66 1.07
CA ALA A 122 12.69 7.44 0.42
C ALA A 122 11.48 7.62 -0.50
N LEU A 123 10.67 8.67 -0.28
CA LEU A 123 9.53 9.01 -1.12
C LEU A 123 9.91 9.89 -2.30
N ARG A 124 11.13 10.42 -2.35
CA ARG A 124 11.51 11.32 -3.45
C ARG A 124 11.54 10.52 -4.77
N PRO A 125 10.88 11.00 -5.83
CA PRO A 125 11.02 10.36 -7.13
C PRO A 125 12.50 10.39 -7.53
N GLU A 126 13.02 9.28 -8.06
CA GLU A 126 14.36 9.24 -8.63
C GLU A 126 14.44 10.36 -9.68
N ARG A 127 15.39 11.30 -9.50
CA ARG A 127 15.63 12.36 -10.48
C ARG A 127 16.09 11.67 -11.77
N LYS A 128 15.23 11.64 -12.80
CA LYS A 128 15.62 11.25 -14.16
C LYS A 128 16.65 12.21 -14.71
#